data_AF-A0AAE7DTD4-F1
#
_entry.id   AF-A0AAE7DTD4-F1
#
_cell.length_a   1.000
_cell.length_b   1.000
_cell.length_c   1.000
_cell.angle_alpha   90.00
_cell.angle_beta   90.00
_cell.angle_gamma   90.00
#
_symmetry.space_group_name_H-M   'P 1'
#
loop_
_entity.id
_entity.type
_entity.pdbx_description
1 polymer ?
#
loop_
_entity_poly.entity_id
_entity_poly.type
_entity_poly.pdbx_seq_one_letter_code
_entity_poly.pdbx_strand_id
1 'polypeptide(L)'
;MDRGDIPEVLFSCIREDDPYRASKLLQIERWCYVNWHLHQRGGKKRHNFIAQVLSDEECWEKVNNLHRVKLNRQMVGKKLILPPDSDNPFTDAKRYKIACECCLEEDVRALFEERKEELLAQGKSSLLEYEHLIGCFGEGALGRFWSHFVGGYASKLNLKGRHIYEYGLDCAIDCRQVQAVEFFWSKIKSLPENEMSAQKKDEIFMKNAVYSAGPNFRVYPDIFEFFLNQINPDRYPELLKRDLEKNGYYGSLNIMIDILNFGKFQELFDCLEPSDVRENNYYIWLKHMTKECPEHYLGAGVEVFMHMWKKEGFDNHRTFTLDEELMKDSSFQGRFSVYLVEKGFIKPVWAMLDKANSRQIKEFMDSKKDHIRSILLGKEDSNSLNRFLAYGKSANEELNPKNIPGPSGDLTEVEVRKTHSQSK
;
A
#
# COMPACT_ATOMS: atom_id res chain seq x y z
N MET A 1 -15.33 0.07 2.87
CA MET A 1 -15.45 1.53 3.08
C MET A 1 -14.74 2.09 1.89
N ASP A 2 -15.52 2.69 1.03
CA ASP A 2 -15.12 2.98 -0.32
C ASP A 2 -14.91 4.48 -0.43
N ARG A 3 -14.15 4.93 -1.43
CA ARG A 3 -13.88 6.36 -1.61
C ARG A 3 -15.16 7.21 -1.67
N GLY A 4 -16.25 6.64 -2.20
CA GLY A 4 -17.56 7.29 -2.27
C GLY A 4 -18.22 7.57 -0.91
N ASP A 5 -17.75 6.94 0.17
CA ASP A 5 -18.22 7.20 1.53
C ASP A 5 -17.61 8.49 2.13
N ILE A 6 -16.54 9.01 1.52
CA ILE A 6 -15.85 10.23 1.99
C ILE A 6 -16.52 11.46 1.35
N PRO A 7 -16.91 12.49 2.13
CA PRO A 7 -17.53 13.69 1.60
C PRO A 7 -16.66 14.38 0.52
N GLU A 8 -17.25 14.65 -0.64
CA GLU A 8 -16.56 15.23 -1.80
C GLU A 8 -15.85 16.56 -1.49
N VAL A 9 -16.41 17.34 -0.56
CA VAL A 9 -15.82 18.61 -0.12
C VAL A 9 -14.42 18.46 0.48
N LEU A 10 -14.09 17.28 1.05
CA LEU A 10 -12.76 17.02 1.57
C LEU A 10 -11.73 16.82 0.45
N PHE A 11 -12.17 16.42 -0.75
CA PHE A 11 -11.31 16.31 -1.92
C PHE A 11 -11.24 17.62 -2.72
N SER A 12 -12.34 18.37 -2.79
CA SER A 12 -12.38 19.64 -3.53
C SER A 12 -11.60 20.78 -2.87
N CYS A 13 -11.09 20.57 -1.64
CA CYS A 13 -10.20 21.52 -0.97
C CYS A 13 -8.82 21.64 -1.64
N ILE A 14 -8.43 20.65 -2.45
CA ILE A 14 -7.20 20.69 -3.25
C ILE A 14 -7.53 21.20 -4.66
N ARG A 15 -6.88 22.30 -5.04
CA ARG A 15 -7.09 22.95 -6.34
C ARG A 15 -6.72 22.01 -7.50
N GLU A 16 -7.42 22.16 -8.62
CA GLU A 16 -7.17 21.36 -9.83
C GLU A 16 -5.77 21.58 -10.42
N ASP A 17 -5.23 22.79 -10.25
CA ASP A 17 -3.90 23.19 -10.72
C ASP A 17 -2.76 22.93 -9.71
N ASP A 18 -3.05 22.30 -8.57
CA ASP A 18 -2.01 21.95 -7.59
C ASP A 18 -1.05 20.90 -8.20
N PRO A 19 0.27 21.19 -8.27
CA PRO A 19 1.25 20.29 -8.89
C PRO A 19 1.39 18.94 -8.15
N TYR A 20 0.89 18.85 -6.92
CA TYR A 20 0.90 17.64 -6.08
C TYR A 20 -0.51 17.11 -5.83
N ARG A 21 -1.51 17.53 -6.61
CA ARG A 21 -2.92 17.18 -6.41
C ARG A 21 -3.14 15.69 -6.16
N ALA A 22 -2.57 14.84 -7.00
CA ALA A 22 -2.75 13.39 -6.88
C ALA A 22 -2.21 12.84 -5.54
N SER A 23 -1.02 13.28 -5.13
CA SER A 23 -0.41 12.92 -3.84
C SER A 23 -1.23 13.44 -2.66
N LYS A 24 -1.70 14.69 -2.71
CA LYS A 24 -2.52 15.29 -1.65
C LYS A 24 -3.86 14.54 -1.50
N LEU A 25 -4.56 14.27 -2.61
CA LEU A 25 -5.84 13.54 -2.59
C LEU A 25 -5.70 12.12 -2.02
N LEU A 26 -4.65 11.38 -2.40
CA LEU A 26 -4.37 10.05 -1.87
C LEU A 26 -4.15 10.08 -0.34
N GLN A 27 -3.45 11.09 0.16
CA GLN A 27 -3.21 11.23 1.59
C GLN A 27 -4.44 11.68 2.37
N ILE A 28 -5.28 12.54 1.78
CA ILE A 28 -6.58 12.91 2.35
C ILE A 28 -7.47 11.67 2.47
N GLU A 29 -7.53 10.85 1.43
CA GLU A 29 -8.31 9.60 1.42
C GLU A 29 -7.88 8.68 2.58
N ARG A 30 -6.57 8.43 2.73
CA ARG A 30 -6.04 7.62 3.84
C ARG A 30 -6.31 8.23 5.21
N TRP A 31 -6.09 9.54 5.35
CA TRP A 31 -6.39 10.25 6.59
C TRP A 31 -7.86 10.14 6.95
N CYS A 32 -8.76 10.23 5.97
CA CYS A 32 -10.20 10.07 6.15
C CYS A 32 -10.58 8.65 6.57
N TYR A 33 -9.89 7.61 6.06
CA TYR A 33 -10.13 6.23 6.52
C TYR A 33 -9.74 6.02 7.98
N VAL A 34 -8.63 6.61 8.43
CA VAL A 34 -8.20 6.56 9.84
C VAL A 34 -9.18 7.34 10.71
N ASN A 35 -9.55 8.53 10.25
CA ASN A 35 -10.33 9.50 11.02
C ASN A 35 -11.81 9.52 10.62
N TRP A 36 -12.33 8.37 10.20
CA TRP A 36 -13.70 8.19 9.73
C TRP A 36 -14.74 8.79 10.68
N HIS A 37 -14.53 8.56 11.96
CA HIS A 37 -15.40 9.02 13.03
C HIS A 37 -15.46 10.57 13.17
N LEU A 38 -14.51 11.32 12.59
CA LEU A 38 -14.55 12.79 12.53
C LEU A 38 -15.59 13.28 11.54
N HIS A 39 -15.77 12.60 10.40
CA HIS A 39 -16.58 13.11 9.29
C HIS A 39 -17.84 12.29 8.99
N GLN A 40 -17.95 11.02 9.38
CA GLN A 40 -19.12 10.16 9.11
C GLN A 40 -20.46 10.77 9.56
N ARG A 41 -20.49 11.39 10.74
CA ARG A 41 -21.70 12.00 11.33
C ARG A 41 -21.61 13.53 11.36
N GLY A 42 -20.72 14.09 10.54
CA GLY A 42 -20.56 15.53 10.40
C GLY A 42 -21.64 16.13 9.51
N GLY A 43 -22.15 17.30 9.86
CA GLY A 43 -22.88 18.15 8.92
C GLY A 43 -21.93 19.00 8.08
N LYS A 44 -22.49 19.73 7.11
CA LYS A 44 -21.75 20.62 6.20
C LYS A 44 -20.75 21.55 6.89
N LYS A 45 -21.11 22.14 8.05
CA LYS A 45 -20.19 23.00 8.84
C LYS A 45 -18.91 22.25 9.22
N ARG A 46 -19.02 20.99 9.67
CA ARG A 46 -17.87 20.17 10.07
C ARG A 46 -17.01 19.77 8.88
N HIS A 47 -17.63 19.34 7.79
CA HIS A 47 -16.87 18.98 6.59
C HIS A 47 -16.13 20.17 6.00
N ASN A 48 -16.76 21.34 5.95
CA ASN A 48 -16.12 22.58 5.49
C ASN A 48 -14.93 22.97 6.39
N PHE A 49 -15.07 22.84 7.71
CA PHE A 49 -13.98 23.13 8.63
C PHE A 49 -12.79 22.17 8.44
N ILE A 50 -13.05 20.86 8.31
CA ILE A 50 -11.98 19.88 8.03
C ILE A 50 -11.32 20.18 6.68
N ALA A 51 -12.12 20.49 5.65
CA ALA A 51 -11.61 20.86 4.32
C ALA A 51 -10.71 22.12 4.40
N GLN A 52 -11.10 23.12 5.18
CA GLN A 52 -10.29 24.31 5.41
C GLN A 52 -8.94 23.97 6.05
N VAL A 53 -8.93 23.12 7.09
CA VAL A 53 -7.68 22.66 7.73
C VAL A 53 -6.81 21.89 6.74
N LEU A 54 -7.39 21.01 5.92
CA LEU A 54 -6.65 20.23 4.92
C LEU A 54 -6.15 21.06 3.74
N SER A 55 -6.78 22.21 3.46
CA SER A 55 -6.32 23.16 2.44
C SER A 55 -5.17 24.07 2.89
N ASP A 56 -4.87 24.08 4.18
CA ASP A 56 -3.82 24.92 4.75
C ASP A 56 -2.43 24.35 4.39
N GLU A 57 -1.57 25.19 3.81
CA GLU A 57 -0.22 24.79 3.40
C GLU A 57 0.67 24.40 4.59
N GLU A 58 0.41 24.89 5.81
CA GLU A 58 1.14 24.45 7.02
C GLU A 58 0.86 22.99 7.37
N CYS A 59 -0.26 22.42 6.89
CA CYS A 59 -0.57 21.00 7.05
C CYS A 59 0.18 20.11 6.06
N TRP A 60 1.01 20.66 5.16
CA TRP A 60 1.73 19.92 4.14
C TRP A 60 3.23 20.15 4.23
N GLU A 61 3.99 19.06 4.18
CA GLU A 61 5.45 19.06 4.22
C GLU A 61 6.02 18.56 2.89
N LYS A 62 7.10 19.19 2.43
CA LYS A 62 7.85 18.67 1.27
C LYS A 62 8.71 17.49 1.70
N VAL A 63 8.67 16.41 0.91
CA VAL A 63 9.42 15.18 1.16
C VAL A 63 10.18 14.74 -0.09
N ASN A 64 11.32 14.10 0.09
CA ASN A 64 12.17 13.61 -1.00
C ASN A 64 11.77 12.19 -1.43
N ASN A 65 10.52 12.02 -1.86
CA ASN A 65 10.02 10.75 -2.41
C ASN A 65 9.12 10.99 -3.64
N LEU A 66 8.54 9.91 -4.19
CA LEU A 66 7.68 9.97 -5.38
C LEU A 66 6.49 10.92 -5.20
N HIS A 67 5.93 11.01 -3.99
CA HIS A 67 4.79 11.86 -3.70
C HIS A 67 5.14 13.34 -3.58
N ARG A 68 6.41 13.68 -3.28
CA ARG A 68 6.98 15.03 -3.10
C ARG A 68 6.38 15.88 -1.96
N VAL A 69 5.20 15.51 -1.46
CA VAL A 69 4.52 16.11 -0.32
C VAL A 69 3.97 15.05 0.63
N LYS A 70 3.89 15.37 1.93
CA LYS A 70 3.29 14.55 2.98
C LYS A 70 2.37 15.40 3.86
N LEU A 71 1.24 14.85 4.29
CA LEU A 71 0.34 15.50 5.24
C LEU A 71 0.96 15.48 6.64
N ASN A 72 1.19 16.65 7.23
CA ASN A 72 1.57 16.79 8.63
C ASN A 72 0.33 16.60 9.52
N ARG A 73 0.13 15.36 9.96
CA ARG A 73 -1.04 14.96 10.75
C ARG A 73 -1.05 15.57 12.15
N GLN A 74 0.11 15.88 12.72
CA GLN A 74 0.17 16.59 14.00
C GLN A 74 -0.33 18.02 13.84
N MET A 75 0.08 18.73 12.79
CA MET A 75 -0.38 20.08 12.49
C MET A 75 -1.88 20.11 12.20
N VAL A 76 -2.39 19.14 11.41
CA VAL A 76 -3.82 18.95 11.20
C VAL A 76 -4.53 18.80 12.55
N GLY A 77 -4.05 17.88 13.41
CA GLY A 77 -4.59 17.70 14.77
C GLY A 77 -4.60 19.01 15.56
N LYS A 78 -3.51 19.75 15.53
CA LYS A 78 -3.34 21.02 16.25
C LYS A 78 -4.35 22.08 15.79
N LYS A 79 -4.56 22.22 14.49
CA LYS A 79 -5.57 23.14 13.92
C LYS A 79 -7.01 22.69 14.23
N LEU A 80 -7.27 21.38 14.28
CA LEU A 80 -8.61 20.85 14.60
C LEU A 80 -9.02 21.08 16.07
N ILE A 81 -8.06 21.26 16.99
CA ILE A 81 -8.33 21.47 18.42
C ILE A 81 -8.30 22.94 18.86
N LEU A 82 -7.99 23.87 17.95
CA LEU A 82 -7.95 25.30 18.26
C LEU A 82 -9.28 25.75 18.91
N PRO A 83 -9.23 26.69 19.88
CA PRO A 83 -10.42 27.21 20.54
C PRO A 83 -11.47 27.66 19.52
N PRO A 84 -12.77 27.54 19.86
CA PRO A 84 -13.84 27.96 18.98
C PRO A 84 -13.88 29.48 18.90
N ASP A 85 -13.06 30.07 18.03
CA ASP A 85 -13.30 31.41 17.52
C ASP A 85 -14.46 31.30 16.51
N SER A 86 -15.67 31.05 17.01
CA SER A 86 -16.97 30.91 16.33
C SER A 86 -17.13 29.80 15.25
N ASP A 87 -16.04 29.32 14.63
CA ASP A 87 -16.10 28.44 13.45
C ASP A 87 -15.68 26.98 13.70
N ASN A 88 -14.92 26.67 14.77
CA ASN A 88 -14.60 25.27 15.10
C ASN A 88 -15.88 24.51 15.56
N PRO A 89 -16.32 23.45 14.85
CA PRO A 89 -17.53 22.71 15.17
C PRO A 89 -17.31 21.53 16.13
N PHE A 90 -16.10 21.36 16.68
CA PHE A 90 -15.79 20.29 17.63
C PHE A 90 -16.01 20.74 19.08
N THR A 91 -16.70 19.91 19.85
CA THR A 91 -16.88 20.09 21.30
C THR A 91 -15.58 19.84 22.06
N ASP A 92 -15.47 20.30 23.31
CA ASP A 92 -14.24 20.17 24.13
C ASP A 92 -13.83 18.71 24.30
N ALA A 93 -14.80 17.83 24.59
CA ALA A 93 -14.57 16.38 24.65
C ALA A 93 -14.02 15.84 23.32
N LYS A 94 -14.49 16.38 22.20
CA LYS A 94 -14.03 15.98 20.88
C LYS A 94 -12.64 16.52 20.56
N ARG A 95 -12.34 17.75 20.96
CA ARG A 95 -11.00 18.37 20.86
C ARG A 95 -9.99 17.58 21.68
N TYR A 96 -10.34 17.22 22.91
CA TYR A 96 -9.52 16.36 23.77
C TYR A 96 -9.25 14.99 23.12
N LYS A 97 -10.27 14.34 22.56
CA LYS A 97 -10.10 13.07 21.83
C LYS A 97 -9.13 13.20 20.65
N ILE A 98 -9.26 14.26 19.85
CA ILE A 98 -8.35 14.53 18.72
C ILE A 98 -6.92 14.77 19.22
N ALA A 99 -6.74 15.55 20.29
CA ALA A 99 -5.42 15.79 20.89
C ALA A 99 -4.77 14.49 21.38
N CYS A 100 -5.54 13.61 22.01
CA CYS A 100 -5.10 12.29 22.45
C CYS A 100 -4.70 11.39 21.27
N GLU A 101 -5.53 11.32 20.23
CA GLU A 101 -5.27 10.54 19.01
C GLU A 101 -4.05 11.04 18.24
N CYS A 102 -3.78 12.35 18.28
CA CYS A 102 -2.62 12.96 17.66
C CYS A 102 -1.38 13.00 18.57
N CYS A 103 -1.51 12.58 19.83
CA CYS A 103 -0.47 12.68 20.87
C CYS A 103 0.14 14.09 21.02
N LEU A 104 -0.72 15.11 21.01
CA LEU A 104 -0.34 16.50 21.27
C LEU A 104 -0.15 16.72 22.78
N GLU A 105 0.96 16.23 23.34
CA GLU A 105 1.17 16.08 24.79
C GLU A 105 0.80 17.33 25.61
N GLU A 106 1.29 18.51 25.22
CA GLU A 106 1.01 19.77 25.92
C GLU A 106 -0.48 20.16 25.84
N ASP A 107 -1.07 20.02 24.65
CA ASP A 107 -2.49 20.34 24.44
C ASP A 107 -3.41 19.36 25.17
N VAL A 108 -3.03 18.08 25.27
CA VAL A 108 -3.74 17.07 26.07
C VAL A 108 -3.74 17.48 27.55
N ARG A 109 -2.61 17.90 28.10
CA ARG A 109 -2.52 18.37 29.50
C ARG A 109 -3.36 19.62 29.72
N ALA A 110 -3.27 20.60 28.82
CA ALA A 110 -4.02 21.85 28.92
C ALA A 110 -5.54 21.61 28.88
N LEU A 111 -6.02 20.85 27.87
CA LEU A 111 -7.45 20.53 27.73
C LEU A 111 -7.98 19.69 28.90
N PHE A 112 -7.14 18.82 29.48
CA PHE A 112 -7.52 18.04 30.66
C PHE A 112 -7.72 18.92 31.89
N GLU A 113 -6.80 19.85 32.15
CA GLU A 113 -6.88 20.76 33.30
C GLU A 113 -7.98 21.82 33.11
N GLU A 114 -8.12 22.44 31.94
CA GLU A 114 -9.22 23.38 31.62
C GLU A 114 -10.57 22.77 31.99
N ARG A 115 -10.76 21.52 31.58
CA ARG A 115 -12.01 20.82 31.82
C ARG A 115 -12.24 20.46 33.29
N LYS A 116 -11.19 20.12 34.02
CA LYS A 116 -11.25 19.90 35.46
C LYS A 116 -11.62 21.19 36.19
N GLU A 117 -11.08 22.33 35.78
CA GLU A 117 -11.45 23.66 36.28
C GLU A 117 -12.91 24.01 35.97
N GLU A 118 -13.41 23.73 34.77
CA GLU A 118 -14.82 23.91 34.42
C GLU A 118 -15.76 23.09 35.31
N LEU A 119 -15.42 21.82 35.57
CA LEU A 119 -16.22 20.95 36.44
C LEU A 119 -16.24 21.44 37.89
N LEU A 120 -15.09 21.92 38.39
CA LEU A 120 -14.98 22.58 39.70
C LEU A 120 -15.86 23.83 39.76
N ALA A 121 -15.79 24.70 38.76
CA ALA A 121 -16.57 25.94 38.70
C ALA A 121 -18.08 25.68 38.63
N GLN A 122 -18.50 24.57 38.01
CA GLN A 122 -19.90 24.15 37.94
C GLN A 122 -20.42 23.50 39.23
N GLY A 123 -19.59 23.36 40.27
CA GLY A 123 -19.94 22.69 41.53
C GLY A 123 -20.15 21.18 41.37
N LYS A 124 -19.65 20.58 40.28
CA LYS A 124 -19.83 19.16 39.95
C LYS A 124 -18.67 18.31 40.48
N SER A 125 -18.38 18.44 41.77
CA SER A 125 -17.24 17.78 42.43
C SER A 125 -17.26 16.25 42.32
N SER A 126 -18.44 15.63 42.26
CA SER A 126 -18.60 14.19 42.01
C SER A 126 -18.10 13.73 40.63
N LEU A 127 -18.02 14.63 39.65
CA LEU A 127 -17.49 14.32 38.31
C LEU A 127 -15.96 14.42 38.25
N LEU A 128 -15.31 14.84 39.33
CA LEU A 128 -13.86 14.82 39.48
C LEU A 128 -13.35 13.51 40.06
N GLU A 129 -14.27 12.65 40.53
CA GLU A 129 -13.92 11.31 40.96
C GLU A 129 -13.37 10.50 39.79
N TYR A 130 -12.44 9.59 40.09
CA TYR A 130 -11.72 8.78 39.12
C TYR A 130 -12.62 8.17 38.02
N GLU A 131 -13.78 7.62 38.40
CA GLU A 131 -14.69 6.97 37.45
C GLU A 131 -15.22 7.94 36.39
N HIS A 132 -15.49 9.19 36.76
CA HIS A 132 -15.95 10.21 35.82
C HIS A 132 -14.79 10.90 35.11
N LEU A 133 -13.76 11.33 35.84
CA LEU A 133 -12.61 12.08 35.32
C LEU A 133 -11.76 11.25 34.33
N ILE A 134 -11.76 9.93 34.47
CA ILE A 134 -10.98 9.04 33.61
C ILE A 134 -11.90 8.24 32.66
N GLY A 135 -13.03 7.74 33.18
CA GLY A 135 -13.96 6.91 32.42
C GLY A 135 -14.77 7.65 31.36
N CYS A 136 -15.15 8.91 31.60
CA CYS A 136 -15.92 9.70 30.63
C CYS A 136 -15.03 10.54 29.69
N PHE A 137 -13.81 10.88 30.11
CA PHE A 137 -12.87 11.68 29.30
C PHE A 137 -12.05 10.84 28.33
N GLY A 138 -11.71 9.61 28.73
CA GLY A 138 -10.88 8.70 27.94
C GLY A 138 -11.69 7.86 26.96
N GLU A 139 -12.38 8.46 26.00
CA GLU A 139 -13.05 7.67 24.96
C GLU A 139 -12.00 7.10 23.98
N GLY A 140 -11.99 5.77 23.79
CA GLY A 140 -11.02 5.07 22.96
C GLY A 140 -9.70 4.77 23.66
N ALA A 141 -8.86 3.92 23.06
CA ALA A 141 -7.65 3.40 23.71
C ALA A 141 -6.65 4.51 24.08
N LEU A 142 -6.37 5.43 23.14
CA LEU A 142 -5.49 6.58 23.37
C LEU A 142 -6.09 7.58 24.37
N GLY A 143 -7.40 7.84 24.31
CA GLY A 143 -8.06 8.70 25.30
C GLY A 143 -7.91 8.13 26.71
N ARG A 144 -8.14 6.82 26.90
CA ARG A 144 -7.93 6.15 28.19
C ARG A 144 -6.48 6.27 28.63
N PHE A 145 -5.53 5.96 27.76
CA PHE A 145 -4.11 6.08 28.07
C PHE A 145 -3.79 7.48 28.60
N TRP A 146 -4.13 8.52 27.84
CA TRP A 146 -3.80 9.89 28.17
C TRP A 146 -4.47 10.35 29.45
N SER A 147 -5.77 10.10 29.64
CA SER A 147 -6.47 10.49 30.87
C SER A 147 -5.84 9.86 32.12
N HIS A 148 -5.46 8.58 32.06
CA HIS A 148 -4.74 7.95 33.18
C HIS A 148 -3.35 8.55 33.38
N PHE A 149 -2.63 8.83 32.28
CA PHE A 149 -1.28 9.35 32.33
C PHE A 149 -1.22 10.77 32.90
N VAL A 150 -2.03 11.71 32.38
CA VAL A 150 -2.05 13.11 32.83
C VAL A 150 -2.77 13.28 34.16
N GLY A 151 -3.81 12.47 34.43
CA GLY A 151 -4.56 12.50 35.69
C GLY A 151 -3.84 11.88 36.88
N GLY A 152 -2.61 11.37 36.71
CA GLY A 152 -1.84 10.76 37.81
C GLY A 152 -2.32 9.36 38.21
N TYR A 153 -3.06 8.67 37.35
CA TYR A 153 -3.63 7.33 37.58
C TYR A 153 -2.98 6.24 36.71
N ALA A 154 -1.77 6.47 36.21
CA ALA A 154 -1.04 5.52 35.36
C ALA A 154 -0.92 4.12 35.99
N SER A 155 -0.81 4.02 37.32
CA SER A 155 -0.75 2.75 38.06
C SER A 155 -2.02 1.90 37.97
N LYS A 156 -3.15 2.50 37.56
CA LYS A 156 -4.43 1.79 37.36
C LYS A 156 -4.59 1.24 35.93
N LEU A 157 -3.67 1.54 35.01
CA LEU A 157 -3.67 0.95 33.69
C LEU A 157 -3.26 -0.53 33.78
N ASN A 158 -4.02 -1.40 33.10
CA ASN A 158 -3.63 -2.80 32.96
C ASN A 158 -2.52 -2.93 31.90
N LEU A 159 -1.28 -2.74 32.32
CA LEU A 159 -0.11 -2.81 31.44
C LEU A 159 0.25 -4.24 31.02
N LYS A 160 -0.25 -5.27 31.73
CA LYS A 160 0.13 -6.68 31.51
C LYS A 160 1.65 -6.90 31.51
N GLY A 161 2.36 -6.24 32.42
CA GLY A 161 3.82 -6.34 32.55
C GLY A 161 4.63 -5.56 31.50
N ARG A 162 4.00 -4.79 30.61
CA ARG A 162 4.67 -3.94 29.62
C ARG A 162 5.09 -2.60 30.23
N HIS A 163 6.09 -1.96 29.61
CA HIS A 163 6.41 -0.57 29.88
C HIS A 163 5.23 0.34 29.46
N ILE A 164 5.03 1.47 30.14
CA ILE A 164 3.89 2.35 29.87
C ILE A 164 3.87 2.88 28.43
N TYR A 165 5.04 3.21 27.87
CA TYR A 165 5.15 3.64 26.47
C TYR A 165 4.98 2.49 25.47
N GLU A 166 5.33 1.25 25.82
CA GLU A 166 5.02 0.07 24.98
C GLU A 166 3.50 -0.14 24.93
N TYR A 167 2.80 0.01 26.06
CA TYR A 167 1.34 -0.01 26.09
C TYR A 167 0.71 1.13 25.26
N GLY A 168 1.26 2.35 25.36
CA GLY A 168 0.82 3.48 24.55
C GLY A 168 1.03 3.27 23.04
N LEU A 169 2.16 2.68 22.66
CA LEU A 169 2.44 2.28 21.27
C LEU A 169 1.42 1.28 20.75
N ASP A 170 1.09 0.24 21.53
CA ASP A 170 0.05 -0.73 21.15
C ASP A 170 -1.31 -0.03 20.95
N CYS A 171 -1.67 0.90 21.83
CA CYS A 171 -2.89 1.70 21.69
C CYS A 171 -2.87 2.57 20.41
N ALA A 172 -1.72 3.15 20.07
CA ALA A 172 -1.57 3.95 18.85
C ALA A 172 -1.74 3.12 17.58
N ILE A 173 -1.18 1.92 17.56
CA ILE A 173 -1.30 0.96 16.45
C ILE A 173 -2.74 0.48 16.31
N ASP A 174 -3.39 0.09 17.41
CA ASP A 174 -4.79 -0.34 17.42
C ASP A 174 -5.74 0.77 16.95
N CYS A 175 -5.45 2.03 17.32
CA CYS A 175 -6.17 3.20 16.84
C CYS A 175 -5.76 3.65 15.43
N ARG A 176 -4.75 3.02 14.83
CA ARG A 176 -4.23 3.30 13.47
C ARG A 176 -3.72 4.74 13.29
N GLN A 177 -3.21 5.35 14.35
CA GLN A 177 -2.73 6.74 14.36
C GLN A 177 -1.20 6.81 14.23
N VAL A 178 -0.68 7.02 13.01
CA VAL A 178 0.77 7.03 12.75
C VAL A 178 1.53 8.07 13.57
N GLN A 179 0.95 9.26 13.78
CA GLN A 179 1.56 10.32 14.56
C GLN A 179 1.68 9.95 16.05
N ALA A 180 0.77 9.12 16.57
CA ALA A 180 0.87 8.56 17.91
C ALA A 180 1.91 7.44 17.96
N VAL A 181 2.02 6.62 16.91
CA VAL A 181 3.08 5.61 16.76
C VAL A 181 4.46 6.28 16.78
N GLU A 182 4.63 7.36 16.00
CA GLU A 182 5.83 8.21 15.98
C GLU A 182 6.17 8.74 17.38
N PHE A 183 5.18 9.30 18.09
CA PHE A 183 5.35 9.80 19.45
C PHE A 183 5.80 8.71 20.42
N PHE A 184 5.06 7.61 20.55
CA PHE A 184 5.40 6.57 21.54
C PHE A 184 6.71 5.85 21.20
N TRP A 185 6.98 5.63 19.91
CA TRP A 185 8.26 5.06 19.50
C TRP A 185 9.43 5.97 19.86
N SER A 186 9.30 7.30 19.68
CA SER A 186 10.34 8.24 20.09
C SER A 186 10.62 8.17 21.60
N LYS A 187 9.58 8.04 22.42
CA LYS A 187 9.72 7.88 23.88
C LYS A 187 10.42 6.56 24.21
N ILE A 188 9.99 5.44 23.62
CA ILE A 188 10.63 4.11 23.80
C ILE A 188 12.10 4.14 23.41
N LYS A 189 12.43 4.73 22.25
CA LYS A 189 13.80 4.83 21.75
C LYS A 189 14.70 5.59 22.72
N SER A 190 14.17 6.65 23.34
CA SER A 190 14.89 7.50 24.30
C SER A 190 15.06 6.90 25.70
N LEU A 191 14.38 5.80 26.03
CA LEU A 191 14.50 5.18 27.36
C LEU A 191 15.94 4.71 27.63
N PRO A 192 16.44 4.79 28.87
CA PRO A 192 17.76 4.27 29.22
C PRO A 192 17.78 2.73 29.29
N GLU A 193 18.97 2.13 29.19
CA GLU A 193 19.15 0.66 29.12
C GLU A 193 18.64 -0.08 30.36
N ASN A 194 18.66 0.57 31.53
CA ASN A 194 18.13 0.03 32.78
C ASN A 194 16.59 -0.01 32.83
N GLU A 195 15.90 0.78 32.00
CA GLU A 195 14.44 0.75 31.87
C GLU A 195 14.00 -0.18 30.75
N MET A 196 14.70 -0.14 29.62
CA MET A 196 14.43 -1.03 28.49
C MET A 196 15.69 -1.28 27.69
N SER A 197 16.07 -2.56 27.57
CA SER A 197 17.26 -2.95 26.83
C SER A 197 17.14 -2.66 25.33
N ALA A 198 18.28 -2.43 24.67
CA ALA A 198 18.34 -2.28 23.23
C ALA A 198 17.69 -3.46 22.49
N GLN A 199 17.92 -4.69 22.97
CA GLN A 199 17.31 -5.89 22.42
C GLN A 199 15.78 -5.88 22.52
N LYS A 200 15.21 -5.45 23.66
CA LYS A 200 13.76 -5.37 23.84
C LYS A 200 13.15 -4.29 22.97
N LYS A 201 13.81 -3.14 22.81
CA LYS A 201 13.37 -2.07 21.89
C LYS A 201 13.35 -2.58 20.45
N ASP A 202 14.40 -3.27 20.04
CA ASP A 202 14.52 -3.84 18.71
C ASP A 202 13.40 -4.86 18.41
N GLU A 203 13.11 -5.74 19.37
CA GLU A 203 12.04 -6.72 19.23
C GLU A 203 10.65 -6.06 19.19
N ILE A 204 10.39 -5.03 20.01
CA ILE A 204 9.16 -4.24 19.94
C ILE A 204 9.02 -3.63 18.54
N PHE A 205 10.10 -3.08 17.99
CA PHE A 205 10.11 -2.44 16.69
C PHE A 205 9.80 -3.42 15.56
N MET A 206 10.56 -4.51 15.47
CA MET A 206 10.39 -5.52 14.43
C MET A 206 9.02 -6.20 14.50
N LYS A 207 8.56 -6.54 15.71
CA LYS A 207 7.24 -7.14 15.90
C LYS A 207 6.12 -6.23 15.40
N ASN A 208 6.20 -4.93 15.68
CA ASN A 208 5.18 -3.98 15.26
C ASN A 208 5.26 -3.67 13.76
N ALA A 209 6.47 -3.62 13.18
CA ALA A 209 6.64 -3.53 11.73
C ALA A 209 5.92 -4.70 11.03
N VAL A 210 6.22 -5.93 11.44
CA VAL A 210 5.61 -7.16 10.88
C VAL A 210 4.09 -7.19 11.11
N TYR A 211 3.62 -6.77 12.29
CA TYR A 211 2.19 -6.70 12.57
C TYR A 211 1.46 -5.69 11.67
N SER A 212 2.07 -4.52 11.47
CA SER A 212 1.52 -3.47 10.60
C SER A 212 1.62 -3.79 9.10
N ALA A 213 2.38 -4.81 8.71
CA ALA A 213 2.37 -5.36 7.35
C ALA A 213 1.11 -6.22 7.06
N GLY A 214 0.37 -6.61 8.11
CA GLY A 214 -0.76 -7.53 8.00
C GLY A 214 -2.02 -6.93 7.35
N PRO A 215 -3.02 -7.78 7.06
CA PRO A 215 -4.21 -7.39 6.29
C PRO A 215 -5.06 -6.31 6.98
N ASN A 216 -5.01 -6.24 8.32
CA ASN A 216 -5.74 -5.25 9.12
C ASN A 216 -5.25 -3.80 8.91
N PHE A 217 -4.09 -3.62 8.28
CA PHE A 217 -3.43 -2.34 8.05
C PHE A 217 -3.35 -1.98 6.57
N ARG A 218 -3.96 -2.78 5.68
CA ARG A 218 -3.89 -2.53 4.23
C ARG A 218 -4.37 -1.13 3.83
N VAL A 219 -5.42 -0.63 4.47
CA VAL A 219 -5.95 0.73 4.26
C VAL A 219 -5.34 1.79 5.20
N TYR A 220 -4.37 1.39 6.03
CA TYR A 220 -3.64 2.22 7.02
C TYR A 220 -2.12 2.07 6.89
N PRO A 221 -1.58 2.27 5.68
CA PRO A 221 -0.25 1.82 5.35
C PRO A 221 0.86 2.68 5.97
N ASP A 222 0.53 3.87 6.45
CA ASP A 222 1.52 4.84 6.93
C ASP A 222 2.23 4.36 8.20
N ILE A 223 1.59 3.49 9.00
CA ILE A 223 2.24 2.87 10.17
C ILE A 223 3.37 1.96 9.73
N PHE A 224 3.11 1.08 8.75
CA PHE A 224 4.16 0.21 8.23
C PHE A 224 5.26 1.01 7.54
N GLU A 225 4.89 2.03 6.76
CA GLU A 225 5.85 2.93 6.12
C GLU A 225 6.76 3.63 7.14
N PHE A 226 6.21 4.09 8.27
CA PHE A 226 7.01 4.68 9.36
C PHE A 226 8.05 3.70 9.91
N PHE A 227 7.66 2.45 10.16
CA PHE A 227 8.58 1.43 10.63
C PHE A 227 9.64 1.11 9.57
N LEU A 228 9.23 0.84 8.34
CA LEU A 228 10.13 0.47 7.25
C LEU A 228 11.21 1.53 6.98
N ASN A 229 10.85 2.82 7.04
CA ASN A 229 11.80 3.92 6.82
C ASN A 229 12.88 4.05 7.90
N GLN A 230 12.73 3.35 9.02
CA GLN A 230 13.69 3.32 10.12
C GLN A 230 14.43 1.98 10.24
N ILE A 231 14.00 0.94 9.51
CA ILE A 231 14.71 -0.33 9.42
C ILE A 231 15.91 -0.15 8.47
N ASN A 232 17.10 -0.53 8.94
CA ASN A 232 18.29 -0.59 8.08
C ASN A 232 18.06 -1.64 6.96
N PRO A 233 18.34 -1.33 5.68
CA PRO A 233 18.25 -2.28 4.58
C PRO A 233 18.88 -3.66 4.83
N ASP A 234 19.97 -3.75 5.59
CA ASP A 234 20.62 -5.02 5.96
C ASP A 234 19.69 -5.99 6.72
N ARG A 235 18.58 -5.47 7.27
CA ARG A 235 17.58 -6.21 8.03
C ARG A 235 16.29 -6.48 7.24
N TYR A 236 16.22 -6.07 5.98
CA TYR A 236 15.07 -6.40 5.12
C TYR A 236 14.86 -7.91 4.95
N PRO A 237 15.91 -8.75 4.81
CA PRO A 237 15.72 -10.20 4.80
C PRO A 237 15.06 -10.74 6.08
N GLU A 238 15.46 -10.23 7.25
CA GLU A 238 14.85 -10.60 8.54
C GLU A 238 13.39 -10.17 8.60
N LEU A 239 13.09 -8.93 8.18
CA LEU A 239 11.73 -8.40 8.12
C LEU A 239 10.83 -9.27 7.23
N LEU A 240 11.27 -9.58 6.00
CA LEU A 240 10.52 -10.34 5.02
C LEU A 240 10.24 -11.76 5.50
N LYS A 241 11.22 -12.40 6.14
CA LYS A 241 11.05 -13.72 6.75
C LYS A 241 9.96 -13.69 7.83
N ARG A 242 10.06 -12.74 8.78
CA ARG A 242 9.07 -12.61 9.87
C ARG A 242 7.68 -12.23 9.34
N ASP A 243 7.61 -11.39 8.30
CA ASP A 243 6.37 -11.02 7.61
C ASP A 243 5.68 -12.25 7.01
N LEU A 244 6.42 -13.05 6.24
CA LEU A 244 5.90 -14.29 5.67
C LEU A 244 5.43 -15.28 6.74
N GLU A 245 6.23 -15.50 7.79
CA GLU A 245 5.90 -16.39 8.91
C GLU A 245 4.63 -15.93 9.64
N LYS A 246 4.46 -14.62 9.82
CA LYS A 246 3.32 -14.06 10.56
C LYS A 246 2.03 -13.98 9.73
N ASN A 247 2.14 -13.51 8.49
CA ASN A 247 1.00 -13.14 7.67
C ASN A 247 0.65 -14.21 6.61
N GLY A 248 1.56 -15.16 6.33
CA GLY A 248 1.40 -16.19 5.30
C GLY A 248 1.61 -15.67 3.87
N TYR A 249 1.98 -14.39 3.72
CA TYR A 249 2.33 -13.71 2.48
C TYR A 249 3.21 -12.49 2.79
N TYR A 250 3.83 -11.88 1.77
CA TYR A 250 4.60 -10.65 1.93
C TYR A 250 3.69 -9.42 2.00
N GLY A 251 3.15 -9.15 3.19
CA GLY A 251 2.34 -7.97 3.45
C GLY A 251 3.11 -6.67 3.24
N SER A 252 4.39 -6.67 3.58
CA SER A 252 5.31 -5.54 3.41
C SER A 252 5.37 -5.05 1.95
N LEU A 253 5.57 -5.96 1.00
CA LEU A 253 5.58 -5.68 -0.44
C LEU A 253 4.22 -5.18 -0.93
N ASN A 254 3.14 -5.85 -0.51
CA ASN A 254 1.79 -5.47 -0.90
C ASN A 254 1.45 -4.05 -0.43
N ILE A 255 1.83 -3.69 0.79
CA ILE A 255 1.64 -2.32 1.31
C ILE A 255 2.42 -1.32 0.47
N MET A 256 3.69 -1.60 0.12
CA MET A 256 4.49 -0.68 -0.71
C MET A 256 3.86 -0.45 -2.09
N ILE A 257 3.26 -1.48 -2.70
CA ILE A 257 2.48 -1.35 -3.94
C ILE A 257 1.22 -0.51 -3.69
N ASP A 258 0.44 -0.85 -2.66
CA ASP A 258 -0.81 -0.15 -2.33
C ASP A 258 -0.56 1.34 -2.06
N ILE A 259 0.63 1.68 -1.53
CA ILE A 259 1.04 3.08 -1.36
C ILE A 259 1.78 3.73 -2.50
N LEU A 260 2.07 2.98 -3.56
CA LEU A 260 2.82 3.45 -4.72
C LEU A 260 4.25 3.90 -4.34
N ASN A 261 4.80 3.32 -3.27
CA ASN A 261 6.20 3.51 -2.87
C ASN A 261 7.06 2.45 -3.56
N PHE A 262 7.18 2.61 -4.88
CA PHE A 262 7.85 1.65 -5.75
C PHE A 262 9.35 1.49 -5.45
N GLY A 263 10.02 2.54 -4.96
CA GLY A 263 11.42 2.46 -4.53
C GLY A 263 11.60 1.49 -3.35
N LYS A 264 10.77 1.63 -2.30
CA LYS A 264 10.80 0.70 -1.17
C LYS A 264 10.32 -0.70 -1.51
N PHE A 265 9.35 -0.83 -2.43
CA PHE A 265 9.01 -2.13 -2.98
C PHE A 265 10.24 -2.80 -3.61
N GLN A 266 10.97 -2.08 -4.46
CA GLN A 266 12.12 -2.62 -5.18
C GLN A 266 13.22 -3.08 -4.21
N GLU A 267 13.58 -2.25 -3.21
CA GLU A 267 14.57 -2.61 -2.19
C GLU A 267 14.19 -3.90 -1.43
N LEU A 268 12.91 -4.06 -1.08
CA LEU A 268 12.41 -5.27 -0.44
C LEU A 268 12.43 -6.47 -1.38
N PHE A 269 11.98 -6.30 -2.62
CA PHE A 269 11.96 -7.37 -3.63
C PHE A 269 13.38 -7.85 -3.97
N ASP A 270 14.37 -6.97 -3.91
CA ASP A 270 15.76 -7.32 -4.17
C ASP A 270 16.33 -8.31 -3.15
N CYS A 271 15.79 -8.33 -1.94
CA CYS A 271 16.14 -9.28 -0.89
C CYS A 271 15.57 -10.69 -1.08
N LEU A 272 14.71 -10.91 -2.09
CA LEU A 272 14.04 -12.21 -2.32
C LEU A 272 14.72 -13.02 -3.43
N GLU A 273 14.83 -14.32 -3.18
CA GLU A 273 15.18 -15.32 -4.18
C GLU A 273 13.94 -15.82 -4.93
N PRO A 274 14.08 -16.41 -6.12
CA PRO A 274 12.94 -16.96 -6.87
C PRO A 274 12.13 -17.99 -6.08
N SER A 275 12.77 -18.80 -5.23
CA SER A 275 12.11 -19.79 -4.37
C SER A 275 11.23 -19.18 -3.29
N ASP A 276 11.49 -17.93 -2.91
CA ASP A 276 10.74 -17.23 -1.88
C ASP A 276 9.39 -16.71 -2.40
N VAL A 277 9.26 -16.57 -3.71
CA VAL A 277 8.11 -15.92 -4.37
C VAL A 277 7.29 -16.95 -5.14
N ARG A 278 5.99 -17.00 -4.87
CA ARG A 278 5.06 -17.79 -5.71
C ARG A 278 4.83 -17.10 -7.05
N GLU A 279 4.75 -17.86 -8.15
CA GLU A 279 4.57 -17.33 -9.50
C GLU A 279 3.33 -16.42 -9.62
N ASN A 280 2.23 -16.82 -8.97
CA ASN A 280 1.01 -16.00 -8.93
C ASN A 280 1.20 -14.65 -8.20
N ASN A 281 2.00 -14.60 -7.13
CA ASN A 281 2.26 -13.33 -6.43
C ASN A 281 3.07 -12.38 -7.33
N TYR A 282 4.07 -12.93 -8.02
CA TYR A 282 4.86 -12.18 -8.99
C TYR A 282 3.99 -11.59 -10.10
N TYR A 283 3.11 -12.40 -10.70
CA TYR A 283 2.14 -11.94 -11.70
C TYR A 283 1.23 -10.82 -11.17
N ILE A 284 0.68 -10.98 -9.96
CA ILE A 284 -0.18 -9.98 -9.32
C ILE A 284 0.56 -8.65 -9.11
N TRP A 285 1.82 -8.68 -8.64
CA TRP A 285 2.62 -7.46 -8.46
C TRP A 285 2.87 -6.73 -9.78
N LEU A 286 3.24 -7.45 -10.84
CA LEU A 286 3.43 -6.86 -12.17
C LEU A 286 2.14 -6.22 -12.69
N LYS A 287 1.00 -6.89 -12.50
CA LYS A 287 -0.32 -6.36 -12.88
C LYS A 287 -0.67 -5.08 -12.11
N HIS A 288 -0.37 -5.03 -10.81
CA HIS A 288 -0.60 -3.85 -9.98
C HIS A 288 0.25 -2.64 -10.43
N MET A 289 1.54 -2.86 -10.73
CA MET A 289 2.46 -1.80 -11.17
C MET A 289 2.15 -1.24 -12.56
N THR A 290 1.29 -1.91 -13.32
CA THR A 290 0.96 -1.56 -14.69
C THR A 290 -0.50 -1.16 -14.78
N LYS A 291 -1.39 -2.13 -14.93
CA LYS A 291 -2.79 -1.90 -15.25
C LYS A 291 -3.58 -1.26 -14.11
N GLU A 292 -3.27 -1.61 -12.86
CA GLU A 292 -4.00 -1.09 -11.70
C GLU A 292 -3.32 0.15 -11.09
N CYS A 293 -2.17 0.55 -11.64
CA CYS A 293 -1.46 1.74 -11.22
C CYS A 293 -2.17 2.99 -11.77
N PRO A 294 -2.42 4.03 -10.94
CA PRO A 294 -2.89 5.30 -11.45
C PRO A 294 -1.93 5.88 -12.51
N GLU A 295 -2.50 6.47 -13.56
CA GLU A 295 -1.75 6.88 -14.76
C GLU A 295 -0.56 7.82 -14.47
N HIS A 296 -0.70 8.72 -13.49
CA HIS A 296 0.35 9.65 -13.08
C HIS A 296 1.54 8.97 -12.37
N TYR A 297 1.37 7.74 -11.88
CA TYR A 297 2.45 6.94 -11.29
C TYR A 297 2.90 5.78 -12.19
N LEU A 298 2.22 5.56 -13.33
CA LEU A 298 2.47 4.42 -14.21
C LEU A 298 3.92 4.37 -14.69
N GLY A 299 4.56 5.52 -14.95
CA GLY A 299 5.98 5.55 -15.34
C GLY A 299 6.89 4.90 -14.30
N ALA A 300 6.73 5.25 -13.02
CA ALA A 300 7.51 4.68 -11.93
C ALA A 300 7.16 3.19 -11.69
N GLY A 301 5.88 2.83 -11.82
CA GLY A 301 5.45 1.42 -11.77
C GLY A 301 6.10 0.58 -12.86
N VAL A 302 6.17 1.11 -14.09
CA VAL A 302 6.80 0.45 -15.24
C VAL A 302 8.31 0.28 -15.06
N GLU A 303 8.99 1.21 -14.40
CA GLU A 303 10.42 1.06 -14.07
C GLU A 303 10.66 -0.15 -13.17
N VAL A 304 9.85 -0.31 -12.12
CA VAL A 304 9.96 -1.46 -11.21
C VAL A 304 9.49 -2.75 -11.86
N PHE A 305 8.44 -2.72 -12.69
CA PHE A 305 8.06 -3.85 -13.54
C PHE A 305 9.27 -4.34 -14.33
N MET A 306 10.00 -3.42 -14.99
CA MET A 306 11.14 -3.77 -15.83
C MET A 306 12.32 -4.31 -15.03
N HIS A 307 12.53 -3.78 -13.83
CA HIS A 307 13.51 -4.29 -12.87
C HIS A 307 13.22 -5.74 -12.48
N MET A 308 11.99 -6.01 -12.04
CA MET A 308 11.54 -7.37 -11.71
C MET A 308 11.66 -8.30 -12.92
N TRP A 309 11.17 -7.86 -14.10
CA TRP A 309 11.16 -8.65 -15.33
C TRP A 309 12.56 -9.08 -15.75
N LYS A 310 13.58 -8.28 -15.48
CA LYS A 310 14.97 -8.56 -15.85
C LYS A 310 15.76 -9.28 -14.76
N LYS A 311 15.22 -9.41 -13.55
CA LYS A 311 15.92 -10.09 -12.43
C LYS A 311 16.24 -11.53 -12.81
N GLU A 312 17.46 -11.96 -12.52
CA GLU A 312 17.94 -13.31 -12.82
C GLU A 312 17.23 -14.35 -11.94
N GLY A 313 17.03 -15.57 -12.47
CA GLY A 313 16.41 -16.68 -11.75
C GLY A 313 14.87 -16.73 -11.75
N PHE A 314 14.19 -15.69 -12.21
CA PHE A 314 12.72 -15.61 -12.26
C PHE A 314 12.10 -16.18 -13.57
N ASP A 315 12.77 -17.12 -14.26
CA ASP A 315 12.31 -17.65 -15.55
C ASP A 315 10.96 -18.39 -15.48
N ASN A 316 10.73 -19.15 -14.41
CA ASN A 316 9.45 -19.83 -14.19
C ASN A 316 8.32 -18.82 -13.95
N HIS A 317 8.57 -17.78 -13.14
CA HIS A 317 7.61 -16.71 -12.88
C HIS A 317 7.29 -15.91 -14.14
N ARG A 318 8.28 -15.64 -15.00
CA ARG A 318 8.09 -15.03 -16.32
C ARG A 318 7.23 -15.92 -17.22
N THR A 319 7.53 -17.22 -17.28
CA THR A 319 6.78 -18.19 -18.09
C THR A 319 5.32 -18.24 -17.64
N PHE A 320 5.07 -18.40 -16.34
CA PHE A 320 3.74 -18.34 -15.75
C PHE A 320 3.02 -17.03 -16.09
N THR A 321 3.71 -15.88 -15.93
CA THR A 321 3.15 -14.57 -16.28
C THR A 321 2.75 -14.48 -17.74
N LEU A 322 3.57 -14.99 -18.67
CA LEU A 322 3.25 -15.02 -20.10
C LEU A 322 2.04 -15.91 -20.39
N ASP A 323 1.91 -17.04 -19.72
CA ASP A 323 0.74 -17.91 -19.87
C ASP A 323 -0.54 -17.23 -19.35
N GLU A 324 -0.49 -16.60 -18.18
CA GLU A 324 -1.62 -15.84 -17.63
C GLU A 324 -2.02 -14.67 -18.54
N GLU A 325 -1.03 -13.92 -19.05
CA GLU A 325 -1.25 -12.67 -19.75
C GLU A 325 -1.54 -12.86 -21.25
N LEU A 326 -0.97 -13.88 -21.90
CA LEU A 326 -1.08 -14.07 -23.35
C LEU A 326 -2.03 -15.21 -23.75
N MET A 327 -2.15 -16.25 -22.92
CA MET A 327 -2.91 -17.46 -23.26
C MET A 327 -4.29 -17.52 -22.63
N LYS A 328 -4.51 -16.91 -21.46
CA LYS A 328 -5.84 -16.93 -20.85
C LYS A 328 -6.79 -15.95 -21.55
N ASP A 329 -8.01 -16.43 -21.75
CA ASP A 329 -9.12 -15.74 -22.41
C ASP A 329 -9.76 -14.72 -21.45
N SER A 330 -8.93 -13.87 -20.85
CA SER A 330 -9.42 -12.71 -20.11
C SER A 330 -9.91 -11.70 -21.14
N SER A 331 -11.13 -11.20 -20.96
CA SER A 331 -11.76 -10.17 -21.79
C SER A 331 -10.78 -9.06 -22.22
N PHE A 332 -11.01 -8.49 -23.40
CA PHE A 332 -10.15 -7.51 -24.08
C PHE A 332 -9.53 -6.41 -23.18
N GLN A 333 -10.21 -6.00 -22.10
CA GLN A 333 -9.76 -4.98 -21.13
C GLN A 333 -8.91 -5.56 -19.96
N GLY A 334 -8.59 -6.85 -19.98
CA GLY A 334 -7.96 -7.65 -18.92
C GLY A 334 -6.43 -7.56 -18.86
N ARG A 335 -5.81 -7.50 -20.03
CA ARG A 335 -4.37 -7.67 -20.27
C ARG A 335 -3.58 -6.39 -20.01
N PHE A 336 -2.57 -6.46 -19.15
CA PHE A 336 -1.75 -5.29 -18.86
C PHE A 336 -0.81 -4.92 -20.02
N SER A 337 -0.41 -5.87 -20.88
CA SER A 337 0.38 -5.61 -22.08
C SER A 337 -0.30 -4.62 -23.04
N VAL A 338 -1.60 -4.81 -23.30
CA VAL A 338 -2.39 -3.92 -24.18
C VAL A 338 -2.50 -2.53 -23.57
N TYR A 339 -2.78 -2.46 -22.27
CA TYR A 339 -2.84 -1.19 -21.53
C TYR A 339 -1.51 -0.42 -21.61
N LEU A 340 -0.37 -1.11 -21.53
CA LEU A 340 0.94 -0.48 -21.68
C LEU A 340 1.15 0.11 -23.09
N VAL A 341 0.70 -0.57 -24.16
CA VAL A 341 0.73 -0.01 -25.53
C VAL A 341 -0.13 1.25 -25.63
N GLU A 342 -1.36 1.19 -25.11
CA GLU A 342 -2.30 2.32 -25.07
C GLU A 342 -1.66 3.54 -24.40
N LYS A 343 -1.03 3.32 -23.25
CA LYS A 343 -0.31 4.36 -22.48
C LYS A 343 1.07 4.73 -23.03
N GLY A 344 1.54 4.09 -24.11
CA GLY A 344 2.80 4.41 -24.79
C GLY A 344 4.05 3.75 -24.19
N PHE A 345 3.89 2.85 -23.23
CA PHE A 345 4.97 2.07 -22.64
C PHE A 345 5.22 0.79 -23.46
N ILE A 346 5.86 0.93 -24.62
CA ILE A 346 6.07 -0.21 -25.53
C ILE A 346 7.26 -1.10 -25.12
N LYS A 347 8.27 -0.55 -24.44
CA LYS A 347 9.49 -1.28 -24.05
C LYS A 347 9.22 -2.53 -23.19
N PRO A 348 8.34 -2.51 -22.18
CA PRO A 348 8.00 -3.70 -21.42
C PRO A 348 7.31 -4.78 -22.24
N VAL A 349 6.46 -4.38 -23.19
CA VAL A 349 5.78 -5.32 -24.11
C VAL A 349 6.79 -6.05 -24.97
N TRP A 350 7.81 -5.34 -25.48
CA TRP A 350 8.94 -5.99 -26.18
C TRP A 350 9.69 -6.97 -25.30
N ALA A 351 10.01 -6.59 -24.07
CA ALA A 351 10.72 -7.48 -23.15
C ALA A 351 9.93 -8.76 -22.83
N MET A 352 8.60 -8.69 -22.84
CA MET A 352 7.74 -9.86 -22.69
C MET A 352 7.71 -10.72 -23.95
N LEU A 353 7.47 -10.12 -25.12
CA LEU A 353 7.40 -10.84 -26.39
C LEU A 353 8.75 -11.47 -26.78
N ASP A 354 9.87 -10.85 -26.42
CA ASP A 354 11.23 -11.41 -26.59
C ASP A 354 11.44 -12.70 -25.78
N LYS A 355 10.61 -12.95 -24.76
CA LYS A 355 10.65 -14.16 -23.91
C LYS A 355 9.48 -15.11 -24.18
N ALA A 356 8.50 -14.69 -24.97
CA ALA A 356 7.34 -15.50 -25.32
C ALA A 356 7.70 -16.55 -26.37
N ASN A 357 7.09 -17.73 -26.27
CA ASN A 357 7.20 -18.74 -27.32
C ASN A 357 6.28 -18.42 -28.50
N SER A 358 6.50 -19.10 -29.63
CA SER A 358 5.75 -18.87 -30.88
C SER A 358 4.24 -19.03 -30.70
N ARG A 359 3.79 -19.97 -29.85
CA ARG A 359 2.38 -20.20 -29.55
C ARG A 359 1.76 -19.02 -28.81
N GLN A 360 2.44 -18.53 -27.77
CA GLN A 360 2.02 -17.35 -27.00
C GLN A 360 1.98 -16.09 -27.87
N ILE A 361 2.99 -15.89 -28.72
CA ILE A 361 3.03 -14.77 -29.67
C ILE A 361 1.86 -14.87 -30.65
N LYS A 362 1.61 -16.06 -31.21
CA LYS A 362 0.48 -16.26 -32.14
C LYS A 362 -0.85 -15.95 -31.48
N GLU A 363 -1.11 -16.46 -30.28
CA GLU A 363 -2.34 -16.19 -29.53
C GLU A 363 -2.53 -14.69 -29.24
N PHE A 364 -1.45 -14.01 -28.84
CA PHE A 364 -1.46 -12.57 -28.63
C PHE A 364 -1.77 -11.80 -29.91
N MET A 365 -1.18 -12.20 -31.04
CA MET A 365 -1.40 -11.56 -32.33
C MET A 365 -2.82 -11.81 -32.85
N ASP A 366 -3.28 -13.06 -32.84
CA ASP A 366 -4.60 -13.44 -33.35
C ASP A 366 -5.72 -12.71 -32.59
N SER A 367 -5.54 -12.47 -31.28
CA SER A 367 -6.53 -11.83 -30.44
C SER A 367 -6.46 -10.29 -30.38
N LYS A 368 -5.32 -9.65 -30.72
CA LYS A 368 -5.08 -8.20 -30.47
C LYS A 368 -4.45 -7.40 -31.62
N LYS A 369 -4.06 -8.04 -32.71
CA LYS A 369 -3.29 -7.42 -33.80
C LYS A 369 -3.90 -6.12 -34.32
N ASP A 370 -5.19 -6.10 -34.61
CA ASP A 370 -5.83 -4.93 -35.24
C ASP A 370 -5.92 -3.73 -34.27
N HIS A 371 -6.19 -3.98 -32.99
CA HIS A 371 -6.24 -2.93 -31.97
C HIS A 371 -4.87 -2.30 -31.75
N ILE A 372 -3.84 -3.13 -31.50
CA ILE A 372 -2.46 -2.64 -31.29
C ILE A 372 -1.95 -1.94 -32.55
N ARG A 373 -2.24 -2.48 -33.74
CA ARG A 373 -1.89 -1.84 -35.01
C ARG A 373 -2.53 -0.46 -35.15
N SER A 374 -3.82 -0.33 -34.80
CA SER A 374 -4.53 0.94 -34.83
C SER A 374 -3.88 1.98 -33.91
N ILE A 375 -3.53 1.58 -32.68
CA ILE A 375 -2.83 2.46 -31.72
C ILE A 375 -1.48 2.92 -32.26
N LEU A 376 -0.67 1.99 -32.78
CA LEU A 376 0.68 2.32 -33.27
C LEU A 376 0.64 3.18 -34.54
N LEU A 377 -0.33 2.94 -35.43
CA LEU A 377 -0.57 3.80 -36.60
C LEU A 377 -1.00 5.21 -36.17
N GLY A 378 -1.92 5.32 -35.20
CA GLY A 378 -2.37 6.61 -34.68
C GLY A 378 -1.28 7.41 -33.96
N LYS A 379 -0.22 6.75 -33.47
CA LYS A 379 0.96 7.39 -32.86
C LYS A 379 2.08 7.67 -33.87
N GLU A 380 1.89 7.36 -35.15
CA GLU A 380 2.91 7.46 -36.21
C GLU A 380 4.23 6.71 -35.91
N ASP A 381 4.19 5.70 -35.03
CA ASP A 381 5.37 4.93 -34.61
C ASP A 381 5.61 3.75 -35.57
N SER A 382 6.11 4.07 -36.75
CA SER A 382 6.40 3.09 -37.81
C SER A 382 7.40 2.02 -37.38
N ASN A 383 8.37 2.36 -36.51
CA ASN A 383 9.37 1.41 -36.01
C ASN A 383 8.75 0.37 -35.09
N SER A 384 7.96 0.80 -34.09
CA SER A 384 7.25 -0.12 -33.20
C SER A 384 6.23 -0.96 -33.95
N LEU A 385 5.54 -0.38 -34.95
CA LEU A 385 4.61 -1.12 -35.80
C LEU A 385 5.32 -2.23 -36.60
N ASN A 386 6.45 -1.91 -37.24
CA ASN A 386 7.22 -2.90 -37.99
C ASN A 386 7.73 -4.02 -37.08
N ARG A 387 8.23 -3.68 -35.89
CA ARG A 387 8.66 -4.67 -34.89
C ARG A 387 7.48 -5.54 -34.42
N PHE A 388 6.32 -4.95 -34.16
CA PHE A 388 5.11 -5.67 -33.78
C PHE A 388 4.70 -6.71 -34.83
N LEU A 389 4.64 -6.30 -36.10
CA LEU A 389 4.26 -7.18 -37.20
C LEU A 389 5.29 -8.29 -37.44
N ALA A 390 6.57 -8.03 -37.18
CA ALA A 390 7.63 -9.02 -37.29
C ALA A 390 7.43 -10.21 -36.32
N TYR A 391 7.00 -9.98 -35.07
CA TYR A 391 6.69 -11.07 -34.14
C TYR A 391 5.62 -12.00 -34.69
N GLY A 392 4.52 -11.45 -35.21
CA GLY A 392 3.45 -12.26 -35.79
C GLY A 392 3.87 -13.04 -37.05
N LYS A 393 4.79 -12.48 -37.85
CA LYS A 393 5.35 -13.21 -39.01
C LYS A 393 6.23 -14.37 -38.55
N SER A 394 7.17 -14.12 -37.63
CA SER A 394 8.09 -15.12 -37.08
C SER A 394 7.33 -16.29 -36.44
N ALA A 395 6.33 -16.00 -35.61
CA ALA A 395 5.54 -17.02 -34.95
C ALA A 395 4.77 -17.93 -35.93
N ASN A 396 4.24 -17.37 -37.02
CA ASN A 396 3.56 -18.15 -38.05
C ASN A 396 4.53 -19.02 -38.87
N GLU A 397 5.76 -18.56 -39.08
CA GLU A 397 6.80 -19.34 -39.76
C GLU A 397 7.29 -20.51 -38.90
N GLU A 398 7.52 -20.29 -37.60
CA GLU A 398 7.94 -21.34 -36.67
C GLU A 398 6.87 -22.41 -36.44
N LEU A 399 5.59 -22.01 -36.41
CA LEU A 399 4.46 -22.93 -36.22
C LEU A 399 3.97 -23.58 -37.54
N ASN A 400 4.64 -23.32 -38.66
CA ASN A 400 4.28 -23.93 -39.94
C ASN A 400 4.55 -25.44 -39.89
N PRO A 401 3.58 -26.31 -40.23
CA PRO A 401 3.74 -27.77 -40.20
C PRO A 401 4.97 -28.29 -40.96
N LYS A 402 5.45 -27.56 -41.97
CA LYS A 402 6.66 -27.90 -42.73
C LYS A 402 7.97 -27.74 -41.94
N ASN A 403 7.95 -26.98 -40.84
CA ASN A 403 9.10 -26.67 -40.00
C ASN A 403 9.09 -27.40 -38.65
N ILE A 404 8.02 -28.16 -38.36
CA ILE A 404 7.92 -29.00 -37.17
C ILE A 404 8.61 -30.33 -37.49
N PRO A 405 9.69 -30.73 -36.80
CA PRO A 405 10.34 -32.02 -37.04
C PRO A 405 9.32 -33.14 -36.86
N GLY A 406 9.04 -33.88 -37.93
CA GLY A 406 8.19 -35.07 -37.85
C GLY A 406 8.80 -36.10 -36.90
N PRO A 407 7.99 -37.00 -36.32
CA PRO A 407 8.53 -38.11 -35.55
C PRO A 407 9.50 -38.90 -36.44
N SER A 408 10.74 -39.06 -35.98
CA SER A 408 11.72 -39.98 -36.53
C SER A 408 11.22 -41.41 -36.33
N GLY A 409 10.27 -41.83 -37.18
CA GLY A 409 9.80 -43.20 -37.26
C GLY A 409 10.45 -43.86 -38.47
N ASP A 410 11.54 -44.59 -38.22
CA ASP A 410 11.94 -45.70 -39.08
C ASP A 410 10.74 -46.67 -39.15
N LEU A 411 9.93 -46.54 -40.19
CA LEU A 411 8.98 -47.57 -40.57
C LEU A 411 9.75 -48.58 -41.42
N THR A 412 10.29 -49.61 -40.77
CA THR A 412 10.58 -50.87 -41.44
C THR A 412 9.34 -51.34 -42.19
N GLU A 413 9.43 -51.40 -43.52
CA GLU A 413 8.47 -52.07 -44.38
C GLU A 413 8.26 -53.50 -43.90
N VAL A 414 7.08 -53.81 -43.38
CA VAL A 414 6.64 -55.19 -43.19
C VAL A 414 6.03 -55.64 -44.52
N GLU A 415 6.81 -56.40 -45.29
CA GLU A 415 6.34 -57.17 -46.45
C GLU A 415 5.21 -58.12 -46.02
N VAL A 416 3.98 -57.82 -46.42
CA VAL A 416 2.86 -58.76 -46.34
C VAL A 416 3.01 -59.78 -47.47
N ARG A 417 3.62 -60.93 -47.18
CA ARG A 417 3.63 -62.09 -48.09
C ARG A 417 2.22 -62.66 -48.22
N LYS A 418 1.66 -62.58 -49.44
CA LYS A 418 0.50 -63.38 -49.88
C LYS A 418 0.89 -64.85 -49.94
N THR A 419 0.30 -65.69 -49.09
CA THR A 419 0.27 -67.14 -49.30
C THR A 419 -1.07 -67.55 -49.92
N HIS A 420 -1.00 -67.94 -51.19
CA HIS A 420 -1.95 -68.87 -51.80
C HIS A 420 -1.71 -70.27 -51.23
N SER A 421 -2.77 -70.94 -50.79
CA SER A 421 -2.83 -72.40 -50.80
C SER A 421 -4.26 -72.84 -51.05
N GLN A 422 -4.47 -73.43 -52.22
CA GLN A 422 -5.68 -74.16 -52.60
C GLN A 422 -5.76 -75.52 -51.91
N SER A 423 -7.01 -75.94 -51.69
CA SER A 423 -7.56 -77.30 -51.80
C SER A 423 -7.31 -78.32 -50.67
N LYS A 424 -8.40 -78.76 -50.04
CA LYS A 424 -9.10 -79.99 -50.48
C LYS A 424 -10.59 -79.76 -50.52
#